data_AF-A0A950RR64-F1
#
_entry.id   AF-A0A950RR64-F1
#
_cell.length_a   1.000
_cell.length_b   1.000
_cell.length_c   1.000
_cell.angle_alpha   90.00
_cell.angle_beta   90.00
_cell.angle_gamma   90.00
#
_symmetry.space_group_name_H-M   'P 1'
#
loop_
_entity.id
_entity.type
_entity.pdbx_description
1 polymer ?
#
loop_
_entity_poly.entity_id
_entity_poly.type
_entity_poly.pdbx_seq_one_letter_code
_entity_poly.pdbx_strand_id
1 'polypeptide(L)'
;MPDVPIVDAHLHLWDLERLPWTIWPSMPGMDRSFGLAELRRDTQGLPIDGFVYVQAEVEPPFARLEARWIAGLAEAEPRIQAIVPWAPL
;
A
#
# COMPACT_ATOMS: atom_id res chain seq x y z
N MET A 1 -12.04 20.81 -12.55
CA MET A 1 -12.51 19.82 -11.54
C MET A 1 -12.92 20.61 -10.31
N PRO A 2 -13.87 20.13 -9.49
CA PRO A 2 -14.22 20.81 -8.23
C PRO A 2 -12.98 20.95 -7.33
N ASP A 3 -12.93 22.02 -6.54
CA ASP A 3 -11.84 22.35 -5.60
C ASP A 3 -11.97 21.55 -4.30
N VAL A 4 -12.16 20.25 -4.45
CA VAL A 4 -12.34 19.30 -3.34
C VAL A 4 -11.22 18.27 -3.44
N PRO A 5 -10.46 18.02 -2.35
CA PRO A 5 -9.40 17.03 -2.36
C PRO A 5 -9.90 15.64 -2.76
N ILE A 6 -9.15 14.93 -3.60
CA ILE A 6 -9.45 13.56 -4.01
C ILE A 6 -8.55 12.60 -3.24
N VAL A 7 -9.19 11.66 -2.54
CA VAL A 7 -8.49 10.62 -1.78
C VAL A 7 -8.78 9.26 -2.39
N ASP A 8 -7.73 8.50 -2.68
CA ASP A 8 -7.85 7.07 -2.91
C ASP A 8 -7.92 6.38 -1.54
N ALA A 9 -9.13 5.94 -1.19
CA ALA A 9 -9.40 5.38 0.12
C ALA A 9 -8.98 3.91 0.27
N HIS A 10 -8.42 3.28 -0.77
CA HIS A 10 -8.10 1.85 -0.74
C HIS A 10 -6.87 1.52 -1.59
N LEU A 11 -5.69 1.80 -1.04
CA LEU A 11 -4.40 1.45 -1.63
C LEU A 11 -3.84 0.17 -1.01
N HIS A 12 -3.35 -0.74 -1.86
CA HIS A 12 -2.47 -1.84 -1.47
C HIS A 12 -1.05 -1.63 -2.03
N LEU A 13 -0.05 -1.97 -1.22
CA LEU A 13 1.35 -2.03 -1.59
C LEU A 13 1.93 -3.31 -1.00
N TRP A 14 2.79 -3.99 -1.75
CA TRP A 14 3.45 -5.22 -1.31
C TRP A 14 4.84 -5.35 -1.93
N ASP A 15 5.71 -6.04 -1.20
CA ASP A 15 7.08 -6.29 -1.62
C ASP A 15 7.45 -7.75 -1.38
N LEU A 16 7.58 -8.51 -2.47
CA LEU A 16 7.86 -9.95 -2.47
C LEU A 16 9.25 -10.30 -1.92
N GLU A 17 10.18 -9.35 -1.89
CA GLU A 17 11.51 -9.55 -1.31
C GLU A 17 11.53 -9.30 0.21
N ARG A 18 10.50 -8.64 0.74
CA ARG A 18 10.49 -8.13 2.12
C ARG A 18 9.61 -8.92 3.07
N LEU A 19 8.49 -9.46 2.58
CA LEU A 19 7.57 -10.29 3.35
C LEU A 19 7.15 -11.51 2.51
N PRO A 20 6.84 -12.65 3.15
CA PRO A 20 6.59 -13.90 2.44
C PRO A 20 5.15 -14.02 1.95
N TRP A 21 4.71 -13.12 1.08
CA TRP A 21 3.33 -13.10 0.58
C TRP A 21 3.00 -14.37 -0.20
N THR A 22 2.10 -15.20 0.33
CA THR A 22 1.74 -16.46 -0.34
C THR A 22 0.65 -16.31 -1.39
N ILE A 23 -0.25 -15.34 -1.24
CA ILE A 23 -1.41 -15.20 -2.14
C ILE A 23 -1.08 -14.51 -3.48
N TRP A 24 -0.24 -13.48 -3.47
CA TRP A 24 0.02 -12.63 -4.64
C TRP A 24 0.75 -13.35 -5.78
N PRO A 25 1.81 -14.14 -5.52
CA PRO A 25 2.52 -14.85 -6.59
C PRO A 25 1.69 -15.89 -7.35
N SER A 26 0.54 -16.28 -6.80
CA SER A 26 -0.38 -17.23 -7.44
C SER A 26 -1.34 -16.57 -8.44
N MET A 27 -1.43 -15.24 -8.46
CA MET A 27 -2.34 -14.47 -9.31
C MET A 27 -1.60 -13.83 -10.50
N PRO A 28 -2.12 -13.92 -11.73
CA PRO A 28 -1.49 -13.31 -12.90
C PRO A 28 -1.28 -11.79 -12.74
N GLY A 29 -0.03 -11.33 -12.92
CA GLY A 29 0.34 -9.90 -12.84
C GLY A 29 0.59 -9.39 -11.42
N MET A 30 0.44 -10.24 -10.41
CA MET A 30 0.72 -9.95 -9.00
C MET A 30 1.97 -10.70 -8.48
N ASP A 31 2.68 -11.39 -9.36
CA ASP A 31 3.97 -12.06 -9.16
C ASP A 31 5.18 -11.11 -9.13
N ARG A 32 4.93 -9.83 -8.80
CA ARG A 32 5.94 -8.78 -8.65
C ARG A 32 5.60 -7.84 -7.50
N SER A 33 6.58 -7.11 -7.00
CA SER A 33 6.40 -6.06 -6.00
C SER A 33 5.72 -4.82 -6.58
N PHE A 34 4.89 -4.16 -5.77
CA PHE A 34 4.30 -2.85 -6.03
C PHE A 34 4.58 -1.94 -4.85
N GLY A 35 5.59 -1.08 -5.01
CA GLY A 35 6.03 -0.11 -4.01
C GLY A 35 5.78 1.34 -4.44
N LEU A 36 6.52 2.27 -3.85
CA LEU A 36 6.35 3.70 -4.11
C LEU A 36 6.69 4.10 -5.56
N ALA A 37 7.60 3.38 -6.22
CA ALA A 37 7.96 3.65 -7.61
C ALA A 37 6.77 3.35 -8.53
N GLU A 38 6.12 2.20 -8.36
CA GLU A 38 4.92 1.81 -9.09
C GLU A 38 3.76 2.77 -8.79
N LEU A 39 3.52 3.06 -7.51
CA LEU A 39 2.48 4.01 -7.09
C LEU A 39 2.63 5.36 -7.80
N ARG A 40 3.84 5.94 -7.78
CA ARG A 40 4.10 7.25 -8.40
C ARG A 40 3.94 7.22 -9.92
N ARG A 41 4.43 6.17 -10.57
CA ARG A 41 4.29 5.99 -12.03
C ARG A 41 2.82 5.87 -12.41
N ASP A 42 2.08 5.01 -11.72
CA ASP A 42 0.72 4.62 -12.11
C ASP A 42 -0.32 5.69 -11.73
N THR A 43 0.02 6.57 -10.76
CA THR A 43 -0.82 7.73 -10.38
C THR A 43 -0.38 9.04 -11.02
N GLN A 44 0.63 9.03 -11.90
CA GLN A 44 1.16 10.25 -12.50
C GLN A 44 0.08 11.02 -13.29
N GLY A 45 -0.10 12.29 -12.95
CA GLY A 45 -1.09 13.17 -13.60
C GLY A 45 -2.52 13.01 -13.09
N LEU A 46 -2.77 12.06 -12.17
CA LEU A 46 -4.03 12.00 -11.44
C LEU A 46 -4.01 13.03 -10.30
N PRO A 47 -5.12 13.76 -10.09
CA PRO A 47 -5.24 14.74 -9.01
C PRO A 47 -5.49 14.07 -7.65
N ILE A 48 -4.68 13.09 -7.24
CA ILE A 48 -4.84 12.39 -5.96
C ILE A 48 -4.05 13.12 -4.88
N ASP A 49 -4.77 13.67 -3.91
CA ASP A 49 -4.23 14.44 -2.79
C ASP A 49 -3.85 13.56 -1.59
N GLY A 50 -4.43 12.35 -1.51
CA GLY A 50 -4.15 11.42 -0.42
C GLY A 50 -4.47 9.96 -0.74
N PHE A 51 -3.84 9.08 0.01
CA PHE A 51 -4.04 7.64 0.00
C PHE A 51 -4.35 7.14 1.42
N VAL A 52 -5.25 6.17 1.49
CA VAL A 52 -5.44 5.32 2.67
C VAL A 52 -4.91 3.93 2.31
N TYR A 53 -3.83 3.52 2.97
CA TYR A 53 -3.33 2.16 2.82
C TYR A 53 -4.22 1.18 3.59
N VAL A 54 -4.53 0.04 2.96
CA VAL A 54 -5.19 -1.09 3.59
C VAL A 54 -4.26 -2.30 3.54
N GLN A 55 -4.13 -3.02 4.65
CA GLN A 55 -3.36 -4.26 4.75
C GLN A 55 -3.63 -5.20 3.55
N ALA A 56 -2.57 -5.85 3.06
CA ALA A 56 -2.56 -6.62 1.83
C ALA A 56 -2.54 -8.13 2.08
N GLU A 57 -3.19 -8.58 3.17
CA GLU A 57 -3.40 -9.99 3.52
C GLU A 57 -2.09 -10.78 3.65
N VAL A 58 -1.05 -10.17 4.24
CA VAL A 58 0.13 -10.93 4.70
C VAL A 58 -0.29 -11.91 5.79
N GLU A 59 0.40 -13.03 5.91
CA GLU A 59 0.08 -14.04 6.91
C GLU A 59 0.13 -13.42 8.33
N PRO A 60 -0.80 -13.78 9.24
CA PRO A 60 -0.96 -13.10 10.53
C PRO A 60 0.31 -12.88 11.36
N PRO A 61 1.31 -13.80 11.38
CA PRO A 61 2.57 -13.57 12.09
C PRO A 61 3.36 -12.35 11.60
N PHE A 62 3.14 -11.91 10.36
CA PHE A 62 3.85 -10.80 9.72
C PHE A 62 3.06 -9.48 9.69
N ALA A 63 1.80 -9.44 10.10
CA ALA A 63 0.96 -8.24 10.06
C ALA A 63 1.59 -7.02 10.77
N ARG A 64 2.27 -7.24 11.91
CA ARG A 64 2.98 -6.15 12.62
C ARG A 64 4.18 -5.63 11.82
N LEU A 65 4.83 -6.48 11.03
CA LEU A 65 5.97 -6.11 10.17
C LEU A 65 5.51 -5.32 8.95
N GLU A 66 4.40 -5.73 8.34
CA GLU A 66 3.70 -4.98 7.29
C GLU A 66 3.31 -3.59 7.79
N ALA A 67 2.59 -3.47 8.92
CA ALA A 67 2.19 -2.18 9.45
C ALA A 67 3.40 -1.23 9.69
N ARG A 68 4.51 -1.75 10.23
CA ARG A 68 5.76 -0.97 10.41
C ARG A 68 6.38 -0.55 9.09
N TRP A 69 6.32 -1.40 8.07
CA TRP A 69 6.85 -1.10 6.76
C TRP A 69 6.12 0.08 6.12
N ILE A 70 4.79 0.00 6.10
CA ILE A 70 3.95 1.01 5.48
C ILE A 70 4.05 2.34 6.23
N ALA A 71 4.14 2.32 7.57
CA ALA A 71 4.47 3.52 8.33
C ALA A 71 5.78 4.16 7.86
N GLY A 72 6.81 3.38 7.56
CA GLY A 72 8.05 3.88 6.96
C GLY A 72 7.90 4.39 5.52
N LEU A 73 7.01 3.80 4.72
CA LEU A 73 6.71 4.31 3.38
C LEU A 73 5.97 5.65 3.42
N ALA A 74 5.08 5.86 4.40
CA ALA A 74 4.34 7.09 4.59
C ALA A 74 5.26 8.30 4.88
N GLU A 75 6.42 8.08 5.51
CA GLU A 75 7.46 9.12 5.68
C GLU A 75 8.08 9.54 4.33
N ALA A 76 8.21 8.61 3.38
CA ALA A 76 8.79 8.86 2.06
C ALA A 76 7.75 9.29 1.01
N GLU A 77 6.47 9.02 1.24
CA GLU A 77 5.34 9.41 0.41
C GLU A 77 4.26 10.05 1.30
N PRO A 78 4.35 11.38 1.53
CA PRO A 78 3.45 12.10 2.43
C PRO A 78 1.98 12.08 2.02
N ARG A 79 1.67 11.66 0.78
CA ARG A 79 0.29 11.44 0.34
C ARG A 79 -0.34 10.21 1.02
N ILE A 80 0.42 9.28 1.59
CA ILE A 80 -0.13 8.19 2.41
C ILE A 80 -0.51 8.77 3.78
N GLN A 81 -1.77 9.13 3.95
CA GLN A 81 -2.25 9.89 5.11
C GLN A 81 -2.86 9.01 6.21
N ALA A 82 -3.23 7.77 5.88
CA ALA A 82 -3.77 6.82 6.83
C ALA A 82 -3.39 5.37 6.49
N ILE A 83 -3.42 4.52 7.52
CA ILE A 83 -3.11 3.09 7.45
C ILE A 83 -4.22 2.34 8.17
N VAL A 84 -4.79 1.34 7.50
CA VAL A 84 -5.69 0.34 8.07
C VAL A 84 -4.90 -0.97 8.21
N PRO A 85 -4.20 -1.19 9.35
CA PRO A 85 -3.42 -2.39 9.57
C PRO A 85 -4.31 -3.55 10.02
N TRP A 86 -3.80 -4.77 9.88
CA TRP A 86 -4.38 -5.93 10.57
C TRP A 86 -3.87 -6.01 12.02
N ALA A 87 -4.75 -6.34 12.96
CA ALA A 87 -4.43 -6.66 14.35
C ALA A 87 -5.44 -7.67 14.91
N PRO A 88 -5.05 -8.56 15.86
CA PRO A 88 -6.01 -9.37 16.59
C PRO A 88 -6.83 -8.48 17.53
N LEU A 89 -8.16 -8.65 17.54
CA LEU A 89 -9.11 -7.92 18.39
C LEU A 89 -9.60 -8.78 19.56
#